data_AF-X0TSY8-F1
#
_entry.id   AF-X0TSY8-F1
#
_cell.length_a   1.000
_cell.length_b   1.000
_cell.length_c   1.000
_cell.angle_alpha   90.00
_cell.angle_beta   90.00
_cell.angle_gamma   90.00
#
_symmetry.space_group_name_H-M   'P 1'
#
loop_
_entity.id
_entity.type
_entity.pdbx_description
1 polymer ?
#
loop_
_entity_poly.entity_id
_entity_poly.type
_entity_poly.pdbx_seq_one_letter_code
_entity_poly.pdbx_strand_id
1 'polypeptide(L)'
;MIGRRILALSLVLVICACGRTGTPLAQSYESIDDLLNALDDAGAEIVTISLDAPLLEVDSRTVMLNGEKTEFYEFENADEREGGVIHLQALLEEAWKDTANELSSARIWSHDRLIVVYFGRDGGAILLLSGLLGDPLQKPELAEDEPYPPAVPAAIHALAEAKGEDPSLIKVLSYTFVTWSDGCLEYPHPDEECT
;
A
#
# COMPACT_ATOMS: atom_id res chain seq x y z
N MET A 1 -17.93 26.83 -73.76
CA MET A 1 -19.05 26.14 -73.12
C MET A 1 -18.60 24.73 -72.74
N ILE A 2 -18.69 24.39 -71.44
CA ILE A 2 -18.87 23.02 -70.88
C ILE A 2 -17.70 22.04 -71.17
N GLY A 3 -16.79 21.68 -70.25
CA GLY A 3 -16.90 21.55 -68.80
C GLY A 3 -17.37 20.13 -68.44
N ARG A 4 -16.45 19.15 -68.34
CA ARG A 4 -16.74 17.89 -67.62
C ARG A 4 -15.45 17.23 -67.10
N ARG A 5 -15.14 17.58 -65.86
CA ARG A 5 -14.15 16.91 -64.99
C ARG A 5 -14.75 15.56 -64.57
N ILE A 6 -14.03 14.46 -64.79
CA ILE A 6 -14.33 13.18 -64.15
C ILE A 6 -13.37 13.07 -62.98
N LEU A 7 -13.89 13.38 -61.79
CA LEU A 7 -13.22 13.20 -60.51
C LEU A 7 -13.42 11.73 -60.11
N ALA A 8 -12.36 10.92 -60.19
CA ALA A 8 -12.37 9.58 -59.61
C ALA A 8 -12.22 9.70 -58.10
N LEU A 9 -13.31 9.49 -57.37
CA LEU A 9 -13.37 9.50 -55.92
C LEU A 9 -12.85 8.16 -55.40
N SER A 10 -11.56 8.11 -55.04
CA SER A 10 -10.96 6.94 -54.38
C SER A 10 -11.38 6.94 -52.91
N LEU A 11 -12.37 6.11 -52.58
CA LEU A 11 -12.83 5.84 -51.22
C LEU A 11 -11.77 5.00 -50.49
N VAL A 12 -10.96 5.63 -49.64
CA VAL A 12 -10.04 4.95 -48.72
C VAL A 12 -10.86 4.47 -47.52
N LEU A 13 -11.19 3.18 -47.48
CA LEU A 13 -11.71 2.53 -46.27
C LEU A 13 -10.55 2.40 -45.27
N VAL A 14 -10.47 3.32 -44.32
CA VAL A 14 -9.62 3.18 -43.14
C VAL A 14 -10.32 2.18 -42.20
N ILE A 15 -9.84 0.94 -42.19
CA ILE A 15 -10.26 -0.05 -41.21
C ILE A 15 -9.66 0.38 -39.87
N CYS A 16 -10.48 0.99 -39.02
CA CYS A 16 -10.20 1.10 -37.59
C CYS A 16 -10.11 -0.31 -37.02
N ALA A 17 -8.88 -0.85 -36.98
CA ALA A 17 -8.56 -1.95 -36.11
C ALA A 17 -8.68 -1.43 -34.67
N CYS A 18 -9.86 -1.60 -34.08
CA CYS A 18 -10.03 -1.62 -32.64
C CYS A 18 -9.22 -2.82 -32.10
N GLY A 19 -7.92 -2.60 -31.92
CA GLY A 19 -7.10 -3.45 -31.09
C GLY A 19 -7.71 -3.42 -29.69
N ARG A 20 -8.17 -4.59 -29.25
CA ARG A 20 -8.64 -4.86 -27.89
C ARG A 20 -7.75 -4.12 -26.88
N THR A 21 -8.33 -3.15 -26.19
CA THR A 21 -7.86 -2.74 -24.87
C THR A 21 -8.11 -3.91 -23.94
N GLY A 22 -7.18 -4.87 -23.93
CA GLY A 22 -7.01 -5.70 -22.75
C GLY A 22 -6.68 -4.74 -21.64
N THR A 23 -7.48 -4.75 -20.57
CA THR A 23 -7.10 -4.11 -19.31
C THR A 23 -5.65 -4.51 -19.04
N PRO A 24 -4.71 -3.56 -18.89
CA PRO A 24 -3.36 -3.92 -18.45
C PRO A 24 -3.56 -4.73 -17.18
N LEU A 25 -3.10 -5.98 -17.18
CA LEU A 25 -2.95 -6.72 -15.92
C LEU A 25 -2.10 -5.80 -15.04
N ALA A 26 -2.59 -5.48 -13.84
CA ALA A 26 -1.80 -4.75 -12.86
C ALA A 26 -0.46 -5.47 -12.77
N GLN A 27 0.62 -4.76 -13.07
CA GLN A 27 1.95 -5.35 -13.06
C GLN A 27 2.23 -5.75 -11.62
N SER A 28 2.29 -7.06 -11.37
CA SER A 28 2.73 -7.60 -10.09
C SER A 28 4.25 -7.45 -10.03
N TYR A 29 4.73 -6.85 -8.94
CA TYR A 29 6.15 -6.81 -8.62
C TYR A 29 6.41 -7.91 -7.62
N GLU A 30 7.02 -8.99 -8.09
CA GLU A 30 7.30 -10.13 -7.24
C GLU A 30 8.44 -9.83 -6.29
N SER A 31 9.35 -8.87 -6.53
CA SER A 31 10.48 -8.59 -5.62
C SER A 31 10.90 -7.12 -5.61
N ILE A 32 11.77 -6.75 -4.65
CA ILE A 32 12.47 -5.45 -4.66
C ILE A 32 13.25 -5.25 -5.96
N ASP A 33 13.90 -6.29 -6.46
CA ASP A 33 14.67 -6.21 -7.71
C ASP A 33 13.76 -5.91 -8.90
N ASP A 34 12.59 -6.53 -8.99
CA ASP A 34 11.61 -6.26 -10.06
C ASP A 34 11.10 -4.82 -10.03
N LEU A 35 10.82 -4.30 -8.83
CA LEU A 35 10.36 -2.93 -8.66
C LEU A 35 11.48 -1.91 -8.99
N LEU A 36 12.72 -2.16 -8.56
CA LEU A 36 13.84 -1.28 -8.89
C LEU A 36 14.14 -1.28 -10.39
N ASN A 37 14.06 -2.43 -11.06
CA ASN A 37 14.19 -2.51 -12.51
C ASN A 37 13.07 -1.72 -13.21
N ALA A 38 11.83 -1.82 -12.74
CA ALA A 38 10.71 -1.04 -13.30
C ALA A 38 10.89 0.48 -13.11
N LEU A 39 11.48 0.90 -11.98
CA LEU A 39 11.82 2.31 -11.73
C LEU A 39 12.94 2.80 -12.66
N ASP A 40 13.99 1.99 -12.87
CA ASP A 40 15.10 2.29 -13.80
C ASP A 40 14.60 2.37 -15.26
N ASP A 41 13.77 1.41 -15.69
CA ASP A 41 13.13 1.39 -17.01
C ASP A 41 12.22 2.61 -17.23
N ALA A 42 11.61 3.13 -16.17
CA ALA A 42 10.83 4.36 -16.18
C ALA A 42 11.69 5.65 -16.16
N GLY A 43 13.01 5.51 -16.11
CA GLY A 43 13.98 6.60 -16.16
C GLY A 43 14.29 7.24 -14.81
N ALA A 44 14.01 6.57 -13.69
CA ALA A 44 14.42 7.06 -12.38
C ALA A 44 15.92 6.86 -12.17
N GLU A 45 16.57 7.83 -11.52
CA GLU A 45 17.96 7.67 -11.07
C GLU A 45 17.96 6.93 -9.73
N ILE A 46 18.62 5.77 -9.68
CA ILE A 46 18.66 4.90 -8.51
C ILE A 46 20.12 4.68 -8.08
N VAL A 47 20.43 5.03 -6.82
CA VAL A 47 21.75 4.76 -6.23
C VAL A 47 21.57 4.00 -4.92
N THR A 48 21.98 2.74 -4.87
CA THR A 48 21.93 1.93 -3.64
C THR A 48 22.88 2.49 -2.58
N ILE A 49 22.37 2.63 -1.36
CA ILE A 49 23.12 3.07 -0.18
C ILE A 49 22.94 2.06 0.97
N SER A 50 23.84 2.06 1.93
CA SER A 50 23.70 1.25 3.14
C SER A 50 23.16 2.12 4.28
N LEU A 51 22.18 1.60 5.03
CA LEU A 51 21.78 2.16 6.32
C LEU A 51 22.50 1.43 7.46
N ASP A 52 22.64 2.12 8.59
CA ASP A 52 23.13 1.52 9.84
C ASP A 52 22.04 0.73 10.59
N ALA A 53 20.75 1.03 10.34
CA ALA A 53 19.62 0.29 10.90
C ALA A 53 18.34 0.50 10.05
N PRO A 54 17.74 -0.56 9.47
CA PRO A 54 16.45 -0.47 8.78
C PRO A 54 15.29 -0.26 9.78
N LEU A 55 14.16 0.28 9.31
CA LEU A 55 12.95 0.47 10.13
C LEU A 55 12.27 -0.85 10.49
N LEU A 56 12.46 -1.87 9.66
CA LEU A 56 11.86 -3.18 9.80
C LEU A 56 12.95 -4.26 9.68
N GLU A 57 12.88 -5.28 10.53
CA GLU A 57 13.80 -6.42 10.54
C GLU A 57 13.42 -7.48 9.50
N VAL A 58 13.32 -7.06 8.23
CA VAL A 58 13.04 -7.93 7.07
C VAL A 58 14.04 -7.66 5.95
N ASP A 59 13.95 -8.42 4.84
CA ASP A 59 14.78 -8.13 3.67
C ASP A 59 14.48 -6.71 3.17
N SER A 60 15.53 -5.91 3.04
CA SER A 60 15.38 -4.48 2.79
C SER A 60 16.51 -3.91 1.97
N ARG A 61 16.19 -2.85 1.24
CA ARG A 61 17.17 -2.11 0.46
C ARG A 61 16.90 -0.62 0.55
N THR A 62 17.97 0.14 0.76
CA THR A 62 17.90 1.60 0.76
C THR A 62 18.55 2.13 -0.50
N VAL A 63 17.90 3.08 -1.14
CA VAL A 63 18.41 3.76 -2.33
C VAL A 63 18.16 5.26 -2.24
N MET A 64 18.91 6.02 -3.02
CA MET A 64 18.54 7.38 -3.41
C MET A 64 17.76 7.27 -4.73
N LEU A 65 16.47 7.59 -4.69
CA LEU A 65 15.58 7.65 -5.85
C LEU A 65 15.47 9.12 -6.27
N ASN A 66 15.99 9.47 -7.44
CA ASN A 66 16.09 10.85 -7.91
C ASN A 66 16.72 11.81 -6.87
N GLY A 67 17.71 11.32 -6.12
CA GLY A 67 18.39 12.09 -5.08
C GLY A 67 17.67 12.16 -3.74
N GLU A 68 16.60 11.40 -3.54
CA GLU A 68 15.83 11.36 -2.29
C GLU A 68 15.86 9.96 -1.65
N LYS A 69 15.98 9.90 -0.32
CA LYS A 69 16.08 8.62 0.39
C LYS A 69 14.79 7.82 0.22
N THR A 70 14.95 6.54 -0.11
CA THR A 70 13.85 5.58 -0.24
C THR A 70 14.27 4.24 0.33
N GLU A 71 13.40 3.64 1.13
CA GLU A 71 13.60 2.32 1.72
C GLU A 71 12.55 1.35 1.17
N PHE A 72 13.01 0.18 0.76
CA PHE A 72 12.21 -0.91 0.21
C PHE A 72 12.29 -2.08 1.17
N TYR A 73 11.15 -2.72 1.40
CA TYR A 73 11.01 -3.86 2.31
C TYR A 73 10.25 -4.97 1.59
N GLU A 74 10.76 -6.19 1.70
CA GLU A 74 10.17 -7.40 1.12
C GLU A 74 9.81 -8.38 2.24
N PHE A 75 8.56 -8.82 2.22
CA PHE A 75 8.01 -9.80 3.16
C PHE A 75 7.84 -11.15 2.48
N GLU A 76 7.68 -12.20 3.27
CA GLU A 76 7.42 -13.54 2.74
C GLU A 76 6.09 -13.57 1.96
N ASN A 77 5.08 -12.87 2.47
CA ASN A 77 3.74 -12.81 1.90
C ASN A 77 2.98 -11.54 2.30
N ALA A 78 1.80 -11.35 1.73
CA ALA A 78 0.96 -10.18 1.97
C ALA A 78 0.44 -10.06 3.42
N ASP A 79 0.26 -11.18 4.13
CA ASP A 79 -0.22 -11.19 5.52
C ASP A 79 0.87 -10.70 6.48
N GLU A 80 2.11 -11.17 6.32
CA GLU A 80 3.25 -10.66 7.09
C GLU A 80 3.52 -9.18 6.81
N ARG A 81 3.36 -8.77 5.55
CA ARG A 81 3.47 -7.36 5.15
C ARG A 81 2.43 -6.49 5.87
N GLU A 82 1.21 -6.96 6.10
CA GLU A 82 0.22 -6.21 6.92
C GLU A 82 0.74 -5.97 8.34
N GLY A 83 1.41 -6.95 8.95
CA GLY A 83 2.10 -6.76 10.23
C GLY A 83 3.17 -5.66 10.18
N GLY A 84 3.93 -5.59 9.09
CA GLY A 84 4.91 -4.53 8.84
C GLY A 84 4.28 -3.15 8.65
N VAL A 85 3.15 -3.06 7.94
CA VAL A 85 2.38 -1.81 7.79
C VAL A 85 1.91 -1.31 9.15
N ILE A 86 1.35 -2.18 9.98
CA ILE A 86 0.91 -1.84 11.35
C ILE A 86 2.08 -1.30 12.18
N HIS A 87 3.24 -1.96 12.12
CA HIS A 87 4.44 -1.50 12.83
C HIS A 87 4.90 -0.12 12.37
N LEU A 88 4.98 0.12 11.05
CA LEU A 88 5.35 1.42 10.49
C LEU A 88 4.36 2.52 10.86
N GLN A 89 3.07 2.23 10.87
CA GLN A 89 2.04 3.18 11.29
C GLN A 89 2.19 3.57 12.77
N ALA A 90 2.53 2.62 13.64
CA ALA A 90 2.83 2.93 15.04
C ALA A 90 4.05 3.84 15.18
N LEU A 91 5.12 3.58 14.41
CA LEU A 91 6.30 4.45 14.36
C LEU A 91 5.95 5.86 13.85
N LEU A 92 5.07 5.97 12.84
CA LEU A 92 4.60 7.26 12.32
C LEU A 92 3.77 8.05 13.35
N GLU A 93 2.91 7.40 14.15
CA GLU A 93 2.17 8.07 15.23
C GLU A 93 3.10 8.74 16.24
N GLU A 94 4.21 8.08 16.56
CA GLU A 94 5.24 8.65 17.43
C GLU A 94 6.02 9.76 16.72
N ALA A 95 6.44 9.53 15.48
CA ALA A 95 7.20 10.49 14.68
C ALA A 95 6.41 11.79 14.44
N TRP A 96 5.10 11.73 14.25
CA TRP A 96 4.28 12.94 14.02
C TRP A 96 4.18 13.85 15.24
N LYS A 97 4.52 13.37 16.44
CA LYS A 97 4.62 14.23 17.64
C LYS A 97 5.89 15.09 17.60
N ASP A 98 6.88 14.70 16.78
CA ASP A 98 8.13 15.41 16.58
C ASP A 98 8.31 15.78 15.10
N THR A 99 7.99 17.02 14.74
CA THR A 99 8.13 17.52 13.37
C THR A 99 9.57 17.55 12.84
N ALA A 100 10.57 17.37 13.71
CA ALA A 100 11.97 17.22 13.29
C ALA A 100 12.31 15.80 12.83
N ASN A 101 11.43 14.82 13.08
CA ASN A 101 11.61 13.45 12.67
C ASN A 101 11.40 13.30 11.16
N GLU A 102 12.37 12.72 10.46
CA GLU A 102 12.35 12.48 9.02
C GLU A 102 11.13 11.66 8.56
N LEU A 103 10.69 10.71 9.40
CA LEU A 103 9.52 9.87 9.14
C LEU A 103 8.21 10.67 9.09
N SER A 104 8.16 11.84 9.74
CA SER A 104 6.94 12.65 9.80
C SER A 104 6.45 13.10 8.41
N SER A 105 7.36 13.19 7.43
CA SER A 105 7.06 13.56 6.05
C SER A 105 7.05 12.40 5.07
N ALA A 106 7.33 11.18 5.54
CA ALA A 106 7.45 10.02 4.68
C ALA A 106 6.10 9.64 4.04
N ARG A 107 6.17 9.15 2.81
CA ARG A 107 5.05 8.52 2.10
C ARG A 107 5.30 7.04 2.01
N ILE A 108 4.29 6.26 2.35
CA ILE A 108 4.39 4.81 2.39
C ILE A 108 3.46 4.24 1.32
N TRP A 109 3.94 3.29 0.54
CA TRP A 109 3.12 2.46 -0.34
C TRP A 109 3.23 1.01 0.13
N SER A 110 2.15 0.27 0.01
CA SER A 110 2.16 -1.19 0.12
C SER A 110 1.60 -1.79 -1.17
N HIS A 111 2.24 -2.84 -1.67
CA HIS A 111 1.78 -3.56 -2.85
C HIS A 111 2.22 -5.01 -2.76
N ASP A 112 1.28 -5.95 -2.85
CA ASP A 112 1.56 -7.38 -2.69
C ASP A 112 2.37 -7.67 -1.41
N ARG A 113 3.62 -8.14 -1.52
CA ARG A 113 4.53 -8.39 -0.39
C ARG A 113 5.56 -7.28 -0.14
N LEU A 114 5.42 -6.12 -0.80
CA LEU A 114 6.35 -5.01 -0.72
C LEU A 114 5.81 -3.85 0.11
N ILE A 115 6.71 -3.17 0.82
CA ILE A 115 6.49 -1.83 1.37
C ILE A 115 7.58 -0.90 0.83
N VAL A 116 7.19 0.32 0.44
CA VAL A 116 8.12 1.38 0.04
C VAL A 116 7.91 2.60 0.92
N VAL A 117 8.98 3.08 1.56
CA VAL A 117 8.99 4.29 2.39
C VAL A 117 9.85 5.34 1.68
N TYR A 118 9.21 6.38 1.17
CA TYR A 118 9.85 7.50 0.48
C TYR A 118 9.91 8.73 1.38
N PHE A 119 11.10 9.27 1.60
CA PHE A 119 11.32 10.41 2.49
C PHE A 119 11.36 11.75 1.74
N GLY A 120 11.38 11.72 0.40
CA GLY A 120 11.51 12.89 -0.44
C GLY A 120 10.21 13.64 -0.72
N ARG A 121 10.35 14.74 -1.45
CA ARG A 121 9.22 15.59 -1.90
C ARG A 121 9.14 15.74 -3.42
N ASP A 122 10.02 15.08 -4.17
CA ASP A 122 9.99 15.13 -5.63
C ASP A 122 8.68 14.58 -6.18
N GLY A 123 7.93 15.43 -6.90
CA GLY A 123 6.63 15.08 -7.44
C GLY A 123 6.71 14.05 -8.56
N GLY A 124 7.82 14.00 -9.31
CA GLY A 124 8.06 13.02 -10.35
C GLY A 124 8.17 11.61 -9.78
N ALA A 125 9.01 11.43 -8.76
CA ALA A 125 9.17 10.17 -8.03
C ALA A 125 7.85 9.73 -7.37
N ILE A 126 7.10 10.65 -6.75
CA ILE A 126 5.79 10.34 -6.15
C ILE A 126 4.81 9.82 -7.20
N LEU A 127 4.70 10.49 -8.35
CA LEU A 127 3.80 10.08 -9.43
C LEU A 127 4.24 8.74 -10.04
N LEU A 128 5.54 8.51 -10.17
CA LEU A 128 6.09 7.26 -10.66
C LEU A 128 5.75 6.10 -9.70
N LEU A 129 6.08 6.24 -8.42
CA LEU A 129 5.76 5.25 -7.40
C LEU A 129 4.25 5.00 -7.32
N SER A 130 3.43 6.05 -7.41
CA SER A 130 1.97 5.88 -7.38
C SER A 130 1.43 5.20 -8.64
N GLY A 131 2.06 5.43 -9.79
CA GLY A 131 1.72 4.75 -11.04
C GLY A 131 2.05 3.26 -11.04
N LEU A 132 3.09 2.86 -10.32
CA LEU A 132 3.50 1.45 -10.19
C LEU A 132 2.74 0.75 -9.05
N LEU A 133 2.63 1.37 -7.89
CA LEU A 133 2.19 0.71 -6.65
C LEU A 133 0.74 1.04 -6.27
N GLY A 134 0.13 2.04 -6.89
CA GLY A 134 -1.18 2.58 -6.50
C GLY A 134 -1.06 3.78 -5.56
N ASP A 135 -2.13 4.10 -4.85
CA ASP A 135 -2.12 5.24 -3.94
C ASP A 135 -1.25 4.94 -2.70
N PRO A 136 -0.53 5.95 -2.16
CA PRO A 136 0.17 5.78 -0.90
C PRO A 136 -0.84 5.48 0.21
N LEU A 137 -0.39 4.70 1.18
CA LEU A 137 -1.09 4.51 2.44
C LEU A 137 -1.44 5.87 3.02
N GLN A 138 -2.73 6.08 3.21
CA GLN A 138 -3.20 7.22 3.95
C GLN A 138 -2.80 7.02 5.40
N LYS A 139 -2.47 8.13 6.06
CA LYS A 139 -2.42 8.15 7.52
C LYS A 139 -3.71 7.49 8.02
N PRO A 140 -3.66 6.40 8.81
CA PRO A 140 -4.87 5.83 9.34
C PRO A 140 -5.56 6.92 10.14
N GLU A 141 -6.72 7.35 9.65
CA GLU A 141 -7.65 8.07 10.50
C GLU A 141 -8.14 7.04 11.51
N LEU A 142 -8.07 7.39 12.80
CA LEU A 142 -8.73 6.59 13.82
C LEU A 142 -10.18 6.38 13.36
N ALA A 143 -10.71 5.18 13.56
CA ALA A 143 -12.13 4.96 13.35
C ALA A 143 -12.90 6.05 14.10
N GLU A 144 -13.91 6.66 13.47
CA GLU A 144 -14.68 7.73 14.13
C GLU A 144 -15.14 7.24 15.51
N ASP A 145 -14.81 8.02 16.55
CA ASP A 145 -15.11 7.68 17.93
C ASP A 145 -16.62 7.48 18.10
N GLU A 146 -16.98 6.31 18.63
CA GLU A 146 -18.27 5.87 19.18
C GLU A 146 -19.61 6.36 18.57
N PRO A 147 -20.59 5.45 18.39
CA PRO A 147 -20.64 4.12 19.01
C PRO A 147 -20.03 3.03 18.14
N TYR A 148 -19.09 2.27 18.70
CA TYR A 148 -18.58 1.07 18.07
C TYR A 148 -19.62 -0.05 18.04
N PRO A 149 -19.57 -0.97 17.05
CA PRO A 149 -20.31 -2.23 17.11
C PRO A 149 -19.95 -3.03 18.37
N PRO A 150 -20.87 -3.84 18.94
CA PRO A 150 -20.66 -4.52 20.22
C PRO A 150 -19.46 -5.49 20.25
N ALA A 151 -19.01 -5.99 19.10
CA ALA A 151 -17.83 -6.86 18.99
C ALA A 151 -16.51 -6.11 19.23
N VAL A 152 -16.45 -4.80 18.94
CA VAL A 152 -15.22 -4.02 19.05
C VAL A 152 -14.84 -3.81 20.53
N PRO A 153 -15.73 -3.38 21.45
CA PRO A 153 -15.43 -3.35 22.87
C PRO A 153 -15.01 -4.71 23.44
N ALA A 154 -15.63 -5.81 23.00
CA ALA A 154 -15.23 -7.16 23.42
C ALA A 154 -13.80 -7.50 22.96
N ALA A 155 -13.45 -7.16 21.72
CA ALA A 155 -12.10 -7.35 21.18
C ALA A 155 -11.05 -6.49 21.91
N ILE A 156 -11.38 -5.23 22.23
CA ILE A 156 -10.54 -4.34 23.05
C ILE A 156 -10.23 -5.00 24.39
N HIS A 157 -11.24 -5.50 25.10
CA HIS A 157 -11.06 -6.16 26.39
C HIS A 157 -10.23 -7.44 26.30
N ALA A 158 -10.53 -8.31 25.33
CA ALA A 158 -9.80 -9.55 25.14
C ALA A 158 -8.31 -9.31 24.80
N LEU A 159 -8.03 -8.32 23.94
CA LEU A 159 -6.67 -7.95 23.58
C LEU A 159 -5.90 -7.35 24.77
N ALA A 160 -6.55 -6.46 25.52
CA ALA A 160 -5.97 -5.85 26.72
C ALA A 160 -5.60 -6.91 27.76
N GLU A 161 -6.48 -7.88 28.01
CA GLU A 161 -6.21 -9.02 28.90
C GLU A 161 -5.03 -9.87 28.39
N ALA A 162 -5.01 -10.20 27.10
CA ALA A 162 -3.94 -10.99 26.50
C ALA A 162 -2.57 -10.29 26.55
N LYS A 163 -2.54 -8.96 26.53
CA LYS A 163 -1.30 -8.15 26.61
C LYS A 163 -0.96 -7.71 28.03
N GLY A 164 -1.88 -7.85 28.99
CA GLY A 164 -1.71 -7.31 30.35
C GLY A 164 -1.70 -5.78 30.39
N GLU A 165 -2.41 -5.14 29.45
CA GLU A 165 -2.47 -3.69 29.29
C GLU A 165 -3.84 -3.13 29.73
N ASP A 166 -3.93 -1.81 29.93
CA ASP A 166 -5.20 -1.14 30.21
C ASP A 166 -6.03 -1.02 28.91
N PRO A 167 -7.33 -1.38 28.91
CA PRO A 167 -8.18 -1.27 27.72
C PRO A 167 -8.22 0.11 27.06
N SER A 168 -8.02 1.19 27.83
CA SER A 168 -7.99 2.56 27.31
C SER A 168 -6.76 2.87 26.45
N LEU A 169 -5.74 2.01 26.46
CA LEU A 169 -4.55 2.13 25.61
C LEU A 169 -4.76 1.50 24.22
N ILE A 170 -5.77 0.64 24.07
CA ILE A 170 -6.09 0.00 22.80
C ILE A 170 -6.87 0.99 21.93
N LYS A 171 -6.32 1.32 20.76
CA LYS A 171 -6.97 2.17 19.76
C LYS A 171 -7.47 1.34 18.58
N VAL A 172 -8.65 1.68 18.08
CA VAL A 172 -9.23 1.03 16.90
C VAL A 172 -8.82 1.80 15.66
N LEU A 173 -8.00 1.18 14.81
CA LEU A 173 -7.61 1.75 13.52
C LEU A 173 -8.73 1.57 12.47
N SER A 174 -9.31 0.38 12.41
CA SER A 174 -10.46 0.09 11.54
C SER A 174 -11.24 -1.12 12.06
N TYR A 175 -12.46 -1.30 11.56
CA TYR A 175 -13.23 -2.52 11.75
C TYR A 175 -14.06 -2.79 10.49
N THR A 176 -14.36 -4.06 10.23
CA THR A 176 -15.23 -4.46 9.12
C THR A 176 -16.21 -5.53 9.58
N PHE A 177 -17.38 -5.56 8.94
CA PHE A 177 -18.37 -6.61 9.18
C PHE A 177 -18.00 -7.84 8.37
N VAL A 178 -17.70 -8.92 9.08
CA VAL A 178 -17.47 -10.25 8.52
C VAL A 178 -18.60 -11.17 8.94
N THR A 179 -19.09 -11.96 7.98
CA THR A 179 -20.03 -13.04 8.26
C THR A 179 -19.20 -14.30 8.52
N TRP A 180 -19.24 -14.78 9.76
CA TRP A 180 -18.55 -15.99 10.16
C TRP A 180 -19.38 -17.22 9.80
N SER A 181 -18.69 -18.33 9.53
CA SER A 181 -19.33 -19.63 9.27
C SER A 181 -20.01 -20.22 10.50
N ASP A 182 -19.54 -19.85 11.70
CA ASP A 182 -20.11 -20.22 12.99
C ASP A 182 -20.03 -19.07 14.00
N GLY A 183 -20.89 -19.09 15.02
CA GLY A 183 -20.94 -18.07 16.07
C GLY A 183 -19.74 -18.03 17.03
N CYS A 184 -18.79 -18.97 16.93
CA CYS A 184 -17.65 -19.07 17.84
C CYS A 184 -16.30 -18.78 17.20
N LEU A 185 -16.29 -18.25 15.99
CA LEU A 185 -15.07 -17.79 15.34
C LEU A 185 -14.03 -18.91 15.23
N GLU A 186 -14.48 -20.16 15.06
CA GLU A 186 -13.65 -21.38 15.09
C GLU A 186 -12.87 -21.61 16.41
N TYR A 187 -13.20 -20.88 17.48
CA TYR A 187 -12.58 -20.92 18.81
C TYR A 187 -13.59 -21.23 19.93
N PRO A 188 -14.13 -22.45 20.00
CA PRO A 188 -15.10 -22.81 21.01
C PRO A 188 -14.46 -22.87 22.41
N HIS A 189 -15.00 -22.09 23.35
CA HIS A 189 -14.74 -22.29 24.77
C HIS A 189 -15.73 -23.33 25.35
N PRO A 190 -15.30 -24.13 26.36
CA PRO A 190 -16.11 -25.24 26.89
C PRO A 190 -17.43 -24.82 27.56
N ASP A 191 -17.61 -23.53 27.79
CA ASP A 191 -18.78 -22.89 28.41
C ASP A 191 -19.65 -22.08 27.43
N GLU A 192 -19.38 -22.14 26.13
CA GLU A 192 -20.13 -21.40 25.10
C GLU A 192 -20.95 -22.34 24.19
N GLU A 193 -22.23 -22.00 23.96
CA GLU A 193 -23.04 -22.67 22.94
C GLU A 193 -22.92 -21.93 21.60
N CYS A 194 -22.11 -22.50 20.72
CA CYS A 194 -21.88 -22.02 19.36
C CYS A 194 -22.98 -22.55 18.42
N THR A 195 -23.79 -21.68 17.81
CA THR A 195 -24.69 -22.03 16.69
C THR A 195 -24.34 -21.24 15.45
#